data_AF-A0ABD6BZ37-F1
#
_entry.id   AF-A0ABD6BZ37-F1
#
_cell.length_a   1.000
_cell.length_b   1.000
_cell.length_c   1.000
_cell.angle_alpha   90.00
_cell.angle_beta   90.00
_cell.angle_gamma   90.00
#
_symmetry.space_group_name_H-M   'P 1'
#
loop_
_entity.id
_entity.type
_entity.pdbx_description
1 polymer ?
#
loop_
_entity_poly.entity_id
_entity_poly.type
_entity_poly.pdbx_seq_one_letter_code
_entity_poly.pdbx_strand_id
1 'polypeptide(L)'
;MDRFDIPRRSAYEAATNRRLHPAVFTDRGYVICASNHRGTTDSVGIHRLVMVAEHGFDAVAGKHVHHRNGIRFDNRPRNLELLSRGEHAQRHGFGTDIRPPSEELIYSNRERDDRGRFK
;
A
#
# COMPACT_ATOMS: atom_id res chain seq x y z
N MET A 1 -32.55 6.89 25.18
CA MET A 1 -32.97 7.66 23.99
C MET A 1 -31.86 8.63 23.63
N ASP A 2 -31.60 8.79 22.34
CA ASP A 2 -30.54 9.67 21.87
C ASP A 2 -31.05 11.10 21.71
N ARG A 3 -30.16 12.10 21.82
CA ARG A 3 -30.46 13.54 21.84
C ARG A 3 -31.26 14.05 20.62
N PHE A 4 -31.35 13.25 19.55
CA PHE A 4 -31.91 13.63 18.26
C PHE A 4 -33.01 12.70 17.73
N ASP A 5 -33.47 11.74 18.55
CA ASP A 5 -34.52 10.76 18.15
C ASP A 5 -34.20 9.96 16.87
N ILE A 6 -32.91 9.85 16.55
CA ILE A 6 -32.42 9.06 15.42
C ILE A 6 -32.24 7.62 15.90
N PRO A 7 -32.89 6.63 15.26
CA PRO A 7 -32.71 5.23 15.62
C PRO A 7 -31.25 4.82 15.40
N ARG A 8 -30.61 4.28 16.45
CA ARG A 8 -29.28 3.67 16.36
C ARG A 8 -29.41 2.21 15.98
N ARG A 9 -28.43 1.71 15.22
CA ARG A 9 -28.25 0.28 14.99
C ARG A 9 -28.08 -0.43 16.35
N SER A 10 -28.69 -1.60 16.48
CA SER A 10 -28.44 -2.49 17.61
C SER A 10 -26.97 -2.93 17.63
N ALA A 11 -26.47 -3.37 18.80
CA ALA A 11 -25.12 -3.93 18.89
C ALA A 11 -24.89 -5.09 17.90
N TYR A 12 -25.94 -5.86 17.62
CA TYR A 12 -25.95 -6.93 16.64
C TYR A 12 -25.80 -6.43 15.19
N GLU A 13 -26.52 -5.37 14.81
CA GLU A 13 -26.41 -4.75 13.47
C GLU A 13 -25.13 -3.92 13.30
N ALA A 14 -24.54 -3.45 14.40
CA ALA A 14 -23.28 -2.73 14.40
C ALA A 14 -22.04 -3.66 14.41
N ALA A 15 -22.23 -4.98 14.55
CA ALA A 15 -21.15 -5.94 14.63
C ALA A 15 -20.24 -5.89 13.38
N THR A 16 -18.93 -5.90 13.59
CA THR A 16 -17.92 -5.64 12.56
C THR A 16 -17.87 -6.71 11.46
N ASN A 17 -18.30 -7.93 11.79
CA ASN A 17 -18.46 -9.05 10.86
C ASN A 17 -19.69 -8.90 9.93
N ARG A 18 -20.60 -7.96 10.23
CA ARG A 18 -21.79 -7.62 9.42
C ARG A 18 -21.66 -6.27 8.73
N ARG A 19 -20.47 -5.83 8.31
CA ARG A 19 -20.37 -4.67 7.40
C ARG A 19 -21.10 -5.00 6.10
N LEU A 20 -22.38 -4.62 6.03
CA LEU A 20 -23.25 -4.77 4.86
C LEU A 20 -22.85 -3.81 3.73
N HIS A 21 -22.11 -2.77 4.08
CA HIS A 21 -21.68 -1.73 3.15
C HIS A 21 -20.17 -1.56 3.22
N PRO A 22 -19.53 -1.20 2.09
CA PRO A 22 -18.12 -0.87 2.09
C PRO A 22 -17.84 0.30 3.04
N ALA A 23 -16.77 0.17 3.83
CA ALA A 23 -16.27 1.23 4.69
C ALA A 23 -15.13 1.96 3.98
N VAL A 24 -15.20 3.30 3.96
CA VAL A 24 -14.13 4.15 3.41
C VAL A 24 -13.39 4.83 4.55
N PHE A 25 -12.07 4.72 4.56
CA PHE A 25 -11.20 5.32 5.59
C PHE A 25 -9.82 5.64 5.00
N THR A 26 -8.98 6.31 5.78
CA THR A 26 -7.60 6.61 5.38
C THR A 26 -6.61 5.70 6.12
N ASP A 27 -5.64 5.15 5.39
CA ASP A 27 -4.47 4.45 5.97
C ASP A 27 -3.19 5.01 5.32
N ARG A 28 -2.25 5.48 6.14
CA ARG A 28 -0.96 6.04 5.66
C ARG A 28 -1.14 7.03 4.49
N GLY A 29 -2.17 7.88 4.54
CA GLY A 29 -2.48 8.86 3.51
C GLY A 29 -3.20 8.34 2.26
N TYR A 30 -3.39 7.03 2.11
CA TYR A 30 -4.23 6.45 1.07
C TYR A 30 -5.69 6.41 1.51
N VAL A 31 -6.61 6.68 0.59
CA VAL A 31 -8.03 6.40 0.80
C VAL A 31 -8.30 4.95 0.45
N ILE A 32 -8.82 4.18 1.40
CA ILE A 32 -9.07 2.74 1.31
C ILE A 32 -10.57 2.49 1.38
N CYS A 33 -11.06 1.57 0.55
CA CYS A 33 -12.38 0.98 0.63
C CYS A 33 -12.23 -0.47 1.10
N ALA A 34 -12.89 -0.84 2.19
CA ALA A 34 -12.92 -2.21 2.69
C ALA A 34 -14.34 -2.76 2.70
N SER A 35 -14.51 -4.00 2.27
CA SER A 35 -15.79 -4.69 2.24
C SER A 35 -15.65 -6.09 2.82
N ASN A 36 -16.72 -6.59 3.43
CA ASN A 36 -16.80 -7.98 3.84
C ASN A 36 -17.41 -8.79 2.69
N HIS A 37 -16.72 -9.82 2.23
CA HIS A 37 -17.22 -10.76 1.23
C HIS A 37 -17.04 -12.18 1.75
N ARG A 38 -18.13 -12.97 1.82
CA ARG A 38 -18.09 -14.39 2.28
C ARG A 38 -17.35 -14.64 3.60
N GLY A 39 -17.43 -13.68 4.53
CA GLY A 39 -16.77 -13.78 5.84
C GLY A 39 -15.30 -13.34 5.87
N THR A 40 -14.71 -12.96 4.73
CA THR A 40 -13.41 -12.30 4.68
C THR A 40 -13.56 -10.80 4.52
N THR A 41 -12.67 -10.04 5.14
CA THR A 41 -12.59 -8.58 4.97
C THR A 41 -11.47 -8.29 3.99
N ASP A 42 -11.82 -7.79 2.81
CA ASP A 42 -10.87 -7.36 1.79
C ASP A 42 -10.85 -5.85 1.71
N SER A 43 -9.68 -5.28 1.42
CA SER A 43 -9.53 -3.84 1.25
C SER A 43 -8.73 -3.49 0.01
N VAL A 44 -9.12 -2.38 -0.62
CA VAL A 44 -8.53 -1.88 -1.86
C VAL A 44 -8.43 -0.37 -1.81
N GLY A 45 -7.32 0.18 -2.29
CA GLY A 45 -7.17 1.62 -2.40
C GLY A 45 -8.09 2.22 -3.47
N ILE A 46 -8.72 3.36 -3.16
CA ILE A 46 -9.59 4.09 -4.08
C ILE A 46 -8.87 4.42 -5.40
N HIS A 47 -7.60 4.81 -5.35
CA HIS A 47 -6.77 5.03 -6.54
C HIS A 47 -6.76 3.82 -7.50
N ARG A 48 -6.78 2.57 -6.98
CA ARG A 48 -6.88 1.37 -7.83
C ARG A 48 -8.27 1.21 -8.44
N LEU A 49 -9.32 1.44 -7.64
CA LEU A 49 -10.71 1.37 -8.13
C LEU A 49 -10.99 2.40 -9.22
N VAL A 50 -10.43 3.62 -9.11
CA VAL A 50 -10.51 4.64 -10.16
C VAL A 50 -9.89 4.13 -11.45
N MET A 51 -8.67 3.56 -11.40
CA MET A 51 -8.04 3.03 -12.62
C MET A 51 -8.80 1.84 -13.22
N VAL A 52 -9.45 1.01 -12.39
CA VAL A 52 -10.32 -0.07 -12.90
C VAL A 52 -11.56 0.50 -13.61
N ALA A 53 -12.15 1.58 -13.08
CA ALA A 53 -13.28 2.24 -13.73
C ALA A 53 -12.88 2.90 -15.07
N GLU A 54 -11.68 3.46 -15.16
CA GLU A 54 -11.18 4.15 -16.37
C GLU A 54 -10.67 3.19 -17.46
N HIS A 55 -10.03 2.07 -17.08
CA HIS A 55 -9.31 1.19 -18.01
C HIS A 55 -9.75 -0.27 -18.01
N GLY A 56 -10.64 -0.67 -17.10
CA GLY A 56 -11.04 -2.06 -16.90
C GLY A 56 -10.11 -2.85 -15.97
N PHE A 57 -10.61 -3.98 -15.46
CA PHE A 57 -9.92 -4.82 -14.48
C PHE A 57 -8.58 -5.36 -15.02
N ASP A 58 -8.60 -5.94 -16.22
CA ASP A 58 -7.42 -6.62 -16.80
C ASP A 58 -6.26 -5.66 -17.04
N ALA A 59 -6.56 -4.40 -17.37
CA ALA A 59 -5.55 -3.37 -17.57
C ALA A 59 -4.79 -2.99 -16.28
N VAL A 60 -5.42 -3.17 -15.12
CA VAL A 60 -4.91 -2.78 -13.79
C VAL A 60 -4.37 -3.99 -13.00
N ALA A 61 -4.87 -5.19 -13.29
CA ALA A 61 -4.41 -6.43 -12.69
C ALA A 61 -2.88 -6.57 -12.82
N GLY A 62 -2.20 -6.90 -11.72
CA GLY A 62 -0.74 -7.06 -11.68
C GLY A 62 0.08 -5.76 -11.78
N LYS A 63 -0.54 -4.59 -11.99
CA LYS A 63 0.14 -3.29 -12.07
C LYS A 63 0.07 -2.51 -10.75
N HIS A 64 0.99 -1.56 -10.62
CA HIS A 64 1.01 -0.58 -9.53
C HIS A 64 0.36 0.72 -10.02
N VAL A 65 -0.41 1.38 -9.16
CA VAL A 65 -1.01 2.68 -9.45
C VAL A 65 -0.27 3.74 -8.65
N HIS A 66 0.28 4.74 -9.33
CA HIS A 66 1.08 5.81 -8.78
C HIS A 66 0.37 7.15 -8.82
N HIS A 67 0.59 7.96 -7.79
CA HIS A 67 0.23 9.37 -7.78
C HIS A 67 1.37 10.19 -8.35
N ARG A 68 1.16 10.87 -9.48
CA ARG A 68 2.17 11.70 -10.16
C ARG A 68 2.69 12.82 -9.27
N ASN A 69 1.80 13.46 -8.50
CA ASN A 69 2.15 14.54 -7.58
C ASN A 69 2.60 14.07 -6.18
N GLY A 70 2.66 12.76 -5.92
CA GLY A 70 3.00 12.21 -4.60
C GLY A 70 1.92 12.35 -3.51
N ILE A 71 0.78 12.99 -3.81
CA ILE A 71 -0.31 13.21 -2.87
C ILE A 71 -1.26 12.00 -2.90
N ARG A 72 -1.13 11.13 -1.90
CA ARG A 72 -1.83 9.82 -1.82
C ARG A 72 -3.36 9.90 -1.75
N PHE A 73 -3.93 11.03 -1.35
CA PHE A 73 -5.38 11.24 -1.32
C PHE A 73 -5.95 11.88 -2.60
N ASP A 74 -5.10 12.36 -3.52
CA ASP A 74 -5.52 12.96 -4.78
C ASP A 74 -5.78 11.87 -5.84
N ASN A 75 -6.97 11.29 -5.81
CA ASN A 75 -7.37 10.18 -6.66
C ASN A 75 -7.96 10.63 -8.02
N ARG A 76 -7.72 11.86 -8.48
CA ARG A 76 -8.19 12.30 -9.80
C ARG A 76 -7.50 11.46 -10.89
N PRO A 77 -8.21 10.92 -11.91
CA PRO A 77 -7.61 10.04 -12.92
C PRO A 77 -6.35 10.60 -13.57
N ARG A 78 -6.34 11.91 -13.90
CA ARG A 78 -5.17 12.62 -14.45
C ARG A 78 -3.92 12.61 -13.57
N ASN A 79 -4.08 12.40 -12.25
CA ASN A 79 -2.97 12.31 -11.29
C ASN A 79 -2.50 10.86 -11.08
N LEU A 80 -3.20 9.89 -11.66
CA LEU A 80 -2.88 8.47 -11.51
C LEU A 80 -2.13 7.95 -12.74
N GLU A 81 -1.23 6.99 -12.51
CA GLU A 81 -0.47 6.33 -13.56
C GLU A 81 -0.34 4.84 -13.25
N LEU A 82 -0.55 3.99 -14.26
CA LEU A 82 -0.27 2.55 -14.16
C LEU A 82 1.19 2.30 -14.50
N LEU A 83 1.91 1.67 -13.57
CA LEU A 83 3.27 1.20 -13.78
C LEU A 83 3.31 -0.33 -13.75
N SER A 84 4.13 -0.89 -14.63
CA SER A 84 4.57 -2.29 -14.50
C SER A 84 5.39 -2.48 -13.23
N ARG A 85 5.55 -3.74 -12.79
CA ARG A 85 6.42 -4.07 -11.65
C ARG A 85 7.86 -3.60 -11.85
N GLY A 86 8.39 -3.65 -13.08
CA GLY A 86 9.74 -3.20 -13.40
C GLY A 86 9.91 -1.69 -13.25
N GLU A 87 8.95 -0.91 -13.77
CA GLU A 87 8.94 0.55 -13.65
C GLU A 87 8.73 1.00 -12.19
N HIS A 88 7.89 0.28 -11.44
CA HIS A 88 7.71 0.50 -10.01
C HIS A 88 9.01 0.27 -9.23
N ALA A 89 9.69 -0.85 -9.48
CA ALA A 89 10.94 -1.21 -8.81
C ALA A 89 12.08 -0.20 -9.11
N GLN A 90 12.19 0.25 -10.36
CA GLN A 90 13.17 1.29 -10.74
C GLN A 90 12.90 2.62 -10.03
N ARG A 91 11.63 3.08 -9.99
CA ARG A 91 11.27 4.34 -9.33
C ARG A 91 11.45 4.33 -7.81
N HIS A 92 11.38 3.16 -7.17
CA HIS A 92 11.63 3.01 -5.73
C HIS A 92 13.06 2.56 -5.39
N GLY A 93 13.98 2.50 -6.37
CA GLY A 93 15.36 2.13 -6.12
C GLY A 93 15.56 0.67 -5.69
N PHE A 94 14.59 -0.21 -5.97
CA PHE A 94 14.79 -1.66 -5.87
C PHE A 94 15.43 -2.22 -7.15
N GLY A 95 16.05 -1.36 -7.96
CA GLY A 95 16.95 -1.79 -9.02
C GLY A 95 18.17 -2.43 -8.38
N THR A 96 18.32 -3.74 -8.61
CA THR A 96 19.52 -4.57 -8.89
C THR A 96 20.95 -4.11 -8.53
N ASP A 97 21.21 -2.94 -8.00
CA ASP A 97 22.48 -2.61 -7.36
C ASP A 97 22.52 -3.33 -6.02
N ILE A 98 23.12 -4.53 -6.03
CA ILE A 98 24.00 -4.89 -4.93
C ILE A 98 24.93 -3.69 -4.79
N ARG A 99 24.63 -2.81 -3.84
CA ARG A 99 25.49 -1.69 -3.49
C ARG A 99 26.88 -2.30 -3.35
N PRO A 100 27.87 -1.97 -4.21
CA PRO A 100 29.21 -2.47 -4.00
C PRO A 100 29.56 -2.07 -2.56
N PRO A 101 30.09 -3.00 -1.75
CA PRO A 101 30.45 -2.65 -0.38
C PRO A 101 31.30 -1.40 -0.45
N SER A 102 30.92 -0.36 0.29
CA SER A 102 31.67 0.90 0.30
C SER A 102 33.14 0.60 0.52
N GLU A 103 34.06 1.34 -0.11
CA GLU A 103 35.50 1.14 0.12
C GLU A 103 35.87 1.20 1.62
N GLU A 104 35.08 1.93 2.44
CA GLU A 104 35.16 1.91 3.90
C GLU A 104 34.95 0.52 4.53
N LEU A 105 34.12 -0.35 3.95
CA LEU A 105 33.89 -1.73 4.39
C LEU A 105 34.99 -2.69 3.91
N ILE A 106 35.66 -2.39 2.80
CA ILE A 106 36.72 -3.24 2.22
C ILE A 106 38.03 -3.10 3.01
N TYR A 107 38.29 -1.94 3.64
CA TYR A 107 39.52 -1.68 4.39
C TYR A 107 39.40 -1.81 5.91
N SER A 108 38.30 -2.34 6.46
CA SER A 108 38.29 -2.80 7.86
C SER A 108 38.93 -4.20 8.04
N ASN A 109 40.01 -4.47 7.32
CA ASN A 109 40.95 -5.54 7.67
C ASN A 109 41.74 -5.11 8.91
N ARG A 110 41.05 -5.06 10.06
CA ARG A 110 41.72 -5.18 11.35
C ARG A 110 42.39 -6.55 11.32
N GLU A 111 43.72 -6.57 11.41
CA GLU A 111 44.50 -7.79 11.44
C GLU A 111 43.87 -8.77 12.43
N ARG A 112 43.46 -9.91 11.90
CA ARG A 112 43.03 -11.04 12.72
C ARG A 112 44.26 -11.81 13.12
N ASP A 113 44.30 -12.29 14.35
CA ASP A 113 45.34 -13.24 14.77
C ASP A 113 45.17 -14.58 14.04
N ASP A 114 46.14 -15.49 14.21
CA ASP A 114 46.15 -16.84 13.62
C ASP A 114 44.96 -17.71 14.07
N ARG A 115 44.13 -17.22 15.00
CA ARG A 115 42.90 -17.86 15.50
C ARG A 115 41.62 -17.12 15.08
N GLY A 116 41.73 -16.10 14.23
CA GLY A 116 40.61 -15.38 13.62
C GLY A 116 39.98 -14.29 14.50
N ARG A 117 40.57 -13.94 15.65
CA ARG A 117 40.06 -12.89 16.55
C ARG A 117 40.60 -11.53 16.10
N PHE A 118 39.75 -10.50 16.12
CA PHE A 118 40.20 -9.13 15.89
C PHE A 118 41.15 -8.70 17.02
N LYS A 119 42.31 -8.12 16.67
CA LYS A 119 43.14 -7.39 17.64
C LYS A 119 42.40 -6.16 18.16
#